data_AF-A0A919VEF5-F1
#
_entry.id   AF-A0A919VEF5-F1
#
_cell.length_a   1.000
_cell.length_b   1.000
_cell.length_c   1.000
_cell.angle_alpha   90.00
_cell.angle_beta   90.00
_cell.angle_gamma   90.00
#
_symmetry.space_group_name_H-M   'P 1'
#
loop_
_entity.id
_entity.type
_entity.pdbx_description
1 polymer ?
#
loop_
_entity_poly.entity_id
_entity_poly.type
_entity_poly.pdbx_seq_one_letter_code
_entity_poly.pdbx_strand_id
1 'polypeptide(L)'
;MNQTEFYNNLFNKFRKLVEDNNFLNDEVKITGRTLTPEEAIGNPERKDYPIIKGKERLLEADFRGIKGQAFTDMPNNFNGTLKDIIEMPLKTNFDTAVYIATLNAVCKYLKITDKTIHCKDGEPERCALELIEYIKNKYGNPKIALIGYQPAMLENLAKNFTVRIVDLASDNIGKVKYNTMVEDGNKSTDDLLNWCDIIIATGSTIANKSITNVLVIS
;
A
#
# COMPACT_ATOMS: atom_id res chain seq x y z
N MET A 1 19.34 -4.11 1.48
CA MET A 1 18.98 -3.93 0.07
C MET A 1 18.66 -2.48 -0.13
N ASN A 2 19.33 -1.81 -1.08
CA ASN A 2 19.04 -0.41 -1.36
C ASN A 2 17.78 -0.29 -2.26
N GLN A 3 17.24 0.92 -2.38
CA GLN A 3 16.04 1.21 -3.17
C GLN A 3 16.14 0.68 -4.61
N THR A 4 17.24 0.97 -5.30
CA THR A 4 17.47 0.56 -6.69
C THR A 4 17.43 -0.96 -6.85
N GLU A 5 18.07 -1.69 -5.94
CA GLU A 5 18.11 -3.16 -5.95
C GLU A 5 16.72 -3.76 -5.73
N PHE A 6 15.95 -3.25 -4.76
CA PHE A 6 14.58 -3.72 -4.48
C PHE A 6 13.68 -3.57 -5.70
N TYR A 7 13.65 -2.37 -6.28
CA TYR A 7 12.79 -2.08 -7.42
C TYR A 7 13.23 -2.81 -8.69
N ASN A 8 14.53 -2.90 -8.95
CA ASN A 8 15.02 -3.72 -10.07
C ASN A 8 14.61 -5.19 -9.91
N ASN A 9 14.69 -5.76 -8.70
CA ASN A 9 14.24 -7.13 -8.45
C ASN A 9 12.74 -7.30 -8.70
N LEU A 10 11.92 -6.40 -8.15
CA LEU A 10 10.48 -6.40 -8.33
C LEU A 10 10.10 -6.34 -9.82
N PHE A 11 10.70 -5.41 -10.56
CA PHE A 11 10.37 -5.19 -11.96
C PHE A 11 10.86 -6.31 -12.87
N ASN A 12 12.03 -6.88 -12.59
CA ASN A 12 12.52 -8.04 -13.33
C ASN A 12 11.63 -9.27 -13.11
N LYS A 13 11.17 -9.50 -11.87
CA LYS A 13 10.21 -10.58 -11.58
C LYS A 13 8.89 -10.39 -12.31
N PHE A 14 8.35 -9.16 -12.31
CA PHE A 14 7.12 -8.87 -13.02
C PHE A 14 7.27 -9.01 -14.54
N ARG A 15 8.35 -8.47 -15.12
CA ARG A 15 8.70 -8.64 -16.53
C ARG A 15 8.73 -10.11 -16.94
N LYS A 16 9.45 -10.93 -16.17
CA LYS A 16 9.53 -12.38 -16.43
C LYS A 16 8.15 -13.03 -16.39
N LEU A 17 7.31 -12.64 -15.44
CA LEU A 17 5.94 -13.16 -15.32
C LEU A 17 5.05 -12.77 -16.52
N VAL A 18 5.20 -11.56 -17.07
CA VAL A 18 4.52 -11.13 -18.30
C VAL A 18 5.02 -11.94 -19.51
N GLU A 19 6.33 -12.10 -19.65
CA GLU A 19 6.98 -12.82 -20.75
C GLU A 19 6.64 -14.32 -20.74
N ASP A 20 6.81 -15.00 -19.60
CA ASP A 20 6.57 -16.44 -19.44
C ASP A 20 5.10 -16.82 -19.73
N ASN A 21 4.16 -15.88 -19.55
CA ASN A 21 2.74 -16.09 -19.83
C ASN A 21 2.28 -15.55 -21.20
N ASN A 22 3.20 -15.02 -22.02
CA ASN A 22 2.91 -14.41 -23.33
C ASN A 22 1.93 -13.24 -23.28
N PHE A 23 1.96 -12.42 -22.21
CA PHE A 23 1.03 -11.30 -22.04
C PHE A 23 1.51 -9.96 -22.61
N LEU A 24 2.65 -9.93 -23.31
CA LEU A 24 3.27 -8.68 -23.78
C LEU A 24 2.31 -7.76 -24.55
N ASN A 25 1.48 -8.33 -25.42
CA ASN A 25 0.55 -7.57 -26.26
C ASN A 25 -0.86 -7.43 -25.64
N ASP A 26 -1.08 -7.95 -24.44
CA ASP A 26 -2.38 -7.79 -23.78
C ASP A 26 -2.55 -6.35 -23.31
N GLU A 27 -3.76 -5.82 -23.53
CA GLU A 27 -4.13 -4.48 -23.09
C GLU A 27 -4.30 -4.41 -21.57
N VAL A 28 -3.86 -3.29 -21.01
CA VAL A 28 -4.20 -2.85 -19.66
C VAL A 28 -4.76 -1.44 -19.73
N LYS A 29 -5.89 -1.24 -19.05
CA LYS A 29 -6.57 0.07 -19.00
C LYS A 29 -6.48 0.61 -17.60
N ILE A 30 -5.96 1.83 -17.48
CA ILE A 30 -5.90 2.55 -16.23
C ILE A 30 -6.74 3.81 -16.37
N THR A 31 -7.83 3.85 -15.61
CA THR A 31 -8.63 5.06 -15.51
C THR A 31 -7.96 6.01 -14.52
N GLY A 32 -7.50 7.13 -15.04
CA GLY A 32 -6.91 8.25 -14.30
C GLY A 32 -7.89 9.10 -13.53
N ARG A 33 -9.20 8.85 -13.69
CA ARG A 33 -10.15 9.23 -12.64
C ARG A 33 -9.76 8.42 -11.41
N THR A 34 -9.33 9.10 -10.36
CA THR A 34 -9.21 8.44 -9.05
C THR A 34 -10.58 7.97 -8.65
N LEU A 35 -10.63 6.79 -8.03
CA LEU A 35 -11.86 6.29 -7.46
C LEU A 35 -12.45 7.35 -6.52
N THR A 36 -13.76 7.58 -6.63
CA THR A 36 -14.47 8.40 -5.63
C THR A 36 -14.34 7.73 -4.25
N PRO A 37 -14.53 8.45 -3.13
CA PRO A 37 -14.53 7.84 -1.82
C PRO A 37 -15.45 6.60 -1.73
N GLU A 38 -16.64 6.67 -2.33
CA GLU A 38 -17.57 5.54 -2.38
C GLU A 38 -17.05 4.36 -3.22
N GLU A 39 -16.41 4.62 -4.36
CA GLU A 39 -15.79 3.56 -5.17
C GLU A 39 -14.58 2.93 -4.45
N ALA A 40 -13.84 3.73 -3.69
CA ALA A 40 -12.56 3.38 -3.11
C ALA A 40 -12.68 2.66 -1.75
N ILE A 41 -13.54 3.14 -0.87
CA ILE A 41 -13.75 2.58 0.48
C ILE A 41 -15.23 2.33 0.81
N GLY A 42 -16.16 2.60 -0.11
CA GLY A 42 -17.60 2.46 0.16
C GLY A 42 -18.12 3.51 1.13
N ASN A 43 -19.02 3.08 2.01
CA ASN A 43 -19.70 3.90 3.01
C ASN A 43 -19.39 3.42 4.44
N PRO A 44 -18.11 3.46 4.90
CA PRO A 44 -17.77 3.08 6.26
C PRO A 44 -18.47 3.98 7.27
N GLU A 45 -18.81 3.45 8.45
CA GLU A 45 -19.34 4.25 9.56
C GLU A 45 -18.33 5.33 9.99
N ARG A 46 -17.07 4.93 10.11
CA ARG A 46 -15.93 5.83 10.39
C ARG A 46 -15.69 6.79 9.22
N LYS A 47 -15.55 8.08 9.53
CA LYS A 47 -15.35 9.15 8.54
C LYS A 47 -13.95 9.76 8.53
N ASP A 48 -13.05 9.33 9.40
CA ASP A 48 -11.71 9.94 9.52
C ASP A 48 -10.63 9.32 8.62
N TYR A 49 -10.96 8.32 7.79
CA TYR A 49 -10.04 7.73 6.81
C TYR A 49 -9.46 8.78 5.84
N PRO A 50 -8.14 8.76 5.57
CA PRO A 50 -7.51 9.70 4.64
C PRO A 50 -8.12 9.71 3.24
N ILE A 51 -8.53 8.54 2.73
CA ILE A 51 -9.15 8.39 1.40
C ILE A 51 -10.52 9.09 1.29
N ILE A 52 -11.29 9.18 2.38
CA ILE A 52 -12.56 9.92 2.43
C ILE A 52 -12.30 11.42 2.32
N LYS A 53 -11.20 11.88 2.93
CA LYS A 53 -10.79 13.30 2.94
C LYS A 53 -10.06 13.69 1.65
N GLY A 54 -9.92 12.79 0.68
CA GLY A 54 -9.24 13.03 -0.60
C GLY A 54 -7.72 13.18 -0.49
N LYS A 55 -7.13 12.83 0.66
CA LYS A 55 -5.68 12.90 0.92
C LYS A 55 -4.93 11.73 0.31
N GLU A 56 -5.59 10.58 0.27
CA GLU A 56 -5.12 9.41 -0.45
C GLU A 56 -6.07 9.17 -1.62
N ARG A 57 -5.52 8.65 -2.72
CA ARG A 57 -6.30 8.29 -3.90
C ARG A 57 -5.84 6.94 -4.42
N LEU A 58 -6.78 6.15 -4.92
CA LEU A 58 -6.51 4.87 -5.55
C LEU A 58 -6.60 5.00 -7.07
N LEU A 59 -5.55 4.53 -7.73
CA LEU A 59 -5.50 4.23 -9.14
C LEU A 59 -5.94 2.78 -9.34
N GLU A 60 -6.74 2.51 -10.36
CA GLU A 60 -7.20 1.16 -10.71
C GLU A 60 -6.75 0.79 -12.12
N ALA A 61 -6.09 -0.36 -12.22
CA ALA A 61 -5.81 -1.03 -13.48
C ALA A 61 -6.83 -2.14 -13.72
N ASP A 62 -7.26 -2.27 -14.98
CA ASP A 62 -8.05 -3.38 -15.50
C ASP A 62 -7.20 -4.18 -16.48
N PHE A 63 -6.94 -5.44 -16.12
CA PHE A 63 -6.30 -6.42 -16.97
C PHE A 63 -7.26 -7.60 -17.16
N ARG A 64 -7.79 -7.76 -18.37
CA ARG A 64 -8.74 -8.83 -18.73
C ARG A 64 -9.95 -8.92 -17.77
N GLY A 65 -10.48 -7.78 -17.32
CA GLY A 65 -11.60 -7.69 -16.38
C GLY A 65 -11.20 -7.88 -14.91
N ILE A 66 -9.93 -8.19 -14.62
CA ILE A 66 -9.41 -8.30 -13.27
C ILE A 66 -8.82 -6.95 -12.84
N LYS A 67 -9.24 -6.52 -11.66
CA LYS A 67 -8.87 -5.22 -11.10
C LYS A 67 -7.66 -5.33 -10.17
N GLY A 68 -6.77 -4.35 -10.26
CA GLY A 68 -5.68 -4.14 -9.31
C GLY A 68 -5.55 -2.67 -8.98
N GLN A 69 -5.40 -2.36 -7.68
CA GLN A 69 -5.35 -0.98 -7.21
C GLN A 69 -3.98 -0.64 -6.60
N ALA A 70 -3.59 0.63 -6.69
CA ALA A 70 -2.43 1.19 -6.02
C ALA A 70 -2.71 2.63 -5.57
N PHE A 71 -2.13 3.04 -4.45
CA PHE A 71 -2.22 4.42 -3.99
C PHE A 71 -1.36 5.35 -4.84
N THR A 72 -1.84 6.56 -5.09
CA THR A 72 -1.10 7.62 -5.80
C THR A 72 -1.49 9.00 -5.30
N ASP A 73 -0.53 9.92 -5.31
CA ASP A 73 -0.70 11.37 -5.13
C ASP A 73 -0.80 12.12 -6.47
N MET A 74 -0.46 11.46 -7.58
CA MET A 74 -0.42 12.03 -8.93
C MET A 74 -1.27 11.23 -9.91
N PRO A 75 -2.61 11.31 -9.86
CA PRO A 75 -3.44 10.52 -10.75
C PRO A 75 -3.46 11.03 -12.20
N ASN A 76 -3.37 10.11 -13.16
CA ASN A 76 -3.49 10.38 -14.59
C ASN A 76 -3.97 9.12 -15.34
N ASN A 77 -4.44 9.28 -16.59
CA ASN A 77 -4.90 8.16 -17.40
C ASN A 77 -3.72 7.43 -18.04
N PHE A 78 -3.84 6.11 -18.20
CA PHE A 78 -2.94 5.32 -19.03
C PHE A 78 -3.73 4.25 -19.78
N ASN A 79 -3.44 4.07 -21.06
CA ASN A 79 -3.94 2.96 -21.85
C ASN A 79 -2.80 2.47 -22.74
N GLY A 80 -2.54 1.17 -22.71
CA GLY A 80 -1.44 0.56 -23.43
C GLY A 80 -1.39 -0.94 -23.19
N THR A 81 -0.27 -1.54 -23.57
CA THR A 81 -0.01 -2.97 -23.42
C THR A 81 0.81 -3.24 -22.17
N LEU A 82 0.89 -4.51 -21.74
CA LEU A 82 1.85 -4.88 -20.69
C LEU A 82 3.30 -4.66 -21.12
N LYS A 83 3.62 -4.74 -22.42
CA LYS A 83 4.93 -4.35 -22.94
C LYS A 83 5.24 -2.89 -22.62
N ASP A 84 4.30 -1.99 -22.88
CA ASP A 84 4.46 -0.57 -22.56
C ASP A 84 4.72 -0.37 -21.06
N ILE A 85 4.02 -1.10 -20.20
CA ILE A 85 4.22 -1.05 -18.73
C ILE A 85 5.61 -1.53 -18.31
N ILE A 86 6.08 -2.68 -18.82
CA ILE A 86 7.38 -3.22 -18.37
C ILE A 86 8.58 -2.43 -18.93
N GLU A 87 8.39 -1.68 -20.02
CA GLU A 87 9.40 -0.84 -20.67
C GLU A 87 9.33 0.63 -20.23
N MET A 88 8.27 1.05 -19.53
CA MET A 88 8.10 2.47 -19.17
C MET A 88 9.18 2.97 -18.18
N PRO A 89 9.71 4.19 -18.35
CA PRO A 89 10.56 4.82 -17.36
C PRO A 89 9.77 5.21 -16.10
N LEU A 90 10.18 4.74 -14.92
CA LEU A 90 9.48 5.01 -13.66
C LEU A 90 9.99 6.27 -12.95
N LYS A 91 9.78 7.42 -13.58
CA LYS A 91 10.32 8.72 -13.16
C LYS A 91 9.49 9.39 -12.08
N THR A 92 8.18 9.12 -12.05
CA THR A 92 7.21 9.77 -11.17
C THR A 92 6.49 8.76 -10.26
N ASN A 93 5.81 9.27 -9.23
CA ASN A 93 4.92 8.46 -8.40
C ASN A 93 3.76 7.89 -9.22
N PHE A 94 3.28 8.63 -10.23
CA PHE A 94 2.29 8.15 -11.17
C PHE A 94 2.76 6.90 -11.91
N ASP A 95 3.96 6.94 -12.50
CA ASP A 95 4.51 5.80 -13.25
C ASP A 95 4.63 4.56 -12.36
N THR A 96 5.07 4.76 -11.11
CA THR A 96 5.20 3.68 -10.12
C THR A 96 3.82 3.13 -9.74
N ALA A 97 2.83 3.98 -9.48
CA ALA A 97 1.47 3.55 -9.17
C ALA A 97 0.81 2.80 -10.33
N VAL A 98 1.00 3.24 -11.58
CA VAL A 98 0.56 2.55 -12.80
C VAL A 98 1.14 1.14 -12.87
N TYR A 99 2.45 1.03 -12.64
CA TYR A 99 3.14 -0.25 -12.65
C TYR A 99 2.61 -1.18 -11.55
N ILE A 100 2.49 -0.69 -10.32
CA ILE A 100 2.04 -1.49 -9.17
C ILE A 100 0.56 -1.89 -9.31
N ALA A 101 -0.32 -1.01 -9.78
CA ALA A 101 -1.73 -1.34 -10.04
C ALA A 101 -1.85 -2.45 -11.10
N THR A 102 -1.05 -2.35 -12.18
CA THR A 102 -0.98 -3.37 -13.22
C THR A 102 -0.43 -4.69 -12.68
N LEU A 103 0.66 -4.66 -11.92
CA LEU A 103 1.23 -5.83 -11.26
C LEU A 103 0.19 -6.53 -10.40
N ASN A 104 -0.55 -5.77 -9.59
CA ASN A 104 -1.62 -6.29 -8.76
C ASN A 104 -2.70 -6.97 -9.61
N ALA A 105 -3.17 -6.33 -10.68
CA ALA A 105 -4.20 -6.90 -11.57
C ALA A 105 -3.75 -8.23 -12.22
N VAL A 106 -2.53 -8.27 -12.75
CA VAL A 106 -1.96 -9.45 -13.40
C VAL A 106 -1.70 -10.58 -12.39
N CYS A 107 -1.12 -10.28 -11.22
CA CYS A 107 -0.89 -11.28 -10.17
C CYS A 107 -2.21 -11.89 -9.68
N LYS A 108 -3.30 -11.10 -9.63
CA LYS A 108 -4.63 -11.64 -9.32
C LYS A 108 -5.20 -12.48 -10.45
N TYR A 109 -5.03 -12.07 -11.70
CA TYR A 109 -5.41 -12.87 -12.86
C TYR A 109 -4.74 -14.26 -12.84
N LEU A 110 -3.46 -14.30 -12.47
CA LEU A 110 -2.67 -15.53 -12.32
C LEU A 110 -2.89 -16.27 -10.99
N LYS A 111 -3.78 -15.79 -10.11
CA LYS A 111 -4.07 -16.38 -8.78
C LYS A 111 -2.87 -16.46 -7.84
N ILE A 112 -1.88 -15.58 -8.01
CA ILE A 112 -0.74 -15.44 -7.09
C ILE A 112 -1.19 -14.71 -5.81
N THR A 113 -2.17 -13.81 -5.94
CA THR A 113 -2.83 -13.11 -4.82
C THR A 113 -4.31 -12.91 -5.16
N ASP A 114 -5.15 -12.67 -4.16
CA ASP A 114 -6.60 -12.45 -4.32
C ASP A 114 -7.07 -11.09 -3.78
N LYS A 115 -6.28 -10.43 -2.91
CA LYS A 115 -6.60 -9.14 -2.26
C LYS A 115 -5.87 -7.95 -2.92
N THR A 116 -6.36 -7.53 -4.09
CA THR A 116 -5.79 -6.42 -4.87
C THR A 116 -6.68 -5.18 -4.96
N ILE A 117 -7.81 -5.23 -4.26
CA ILE A 117 -8.81 -4.17 -4.17
C ILE A 117 -8.91 -3.78 -2.71
N HIS A 118 -8.97 -2.47 -2.47
CA HIS A 118 -9.06 -1.94 -1.12
C HIS A 118 -10.36 -2.39 -0.45
N CYS A 119 -10.30 -2.58 0.86
CA CYS A 119 -11.44 -2.92 1.70
C CYS A 119 -12.55 -1.86 1.57
N LYS A 120 -13.82 -2.29 1.61
CA LYS A 120 -14.99 -1.41 1.53
C LYS A 120 -15.92 -1.50 2.74
N ASP A 121 -16.69 -0.44 2.98
CA ASP A 121 -17.73 -0.37 3.99
C ASP A 121 -17.19 -0.73 5.40
N GLY A 122 -17.72 -1.80 6.01
CA GLY A 122 -17.23 -2.31 7.31
C GLY A 122 -16.01 -3.22 7.23
N GLU A 123 -15.45 -3.49 6.05
CA GLU A 123 -14.27 -4.35 5.91
C GLU A 123 -12.99 -3.77 6.53
N PRO A 124 -12.68 -2.47 6.45
CA PRO A 124 -11.49 -1.92 7.12
C PRO A 124 -11.46 -2.18 8.63
N GLU A 125 -12.61 -2.09 9.31
CA GLU A 125 -12.72 -2.41 10.75
C GLU A 125 -12.56 -3.92 11.01
N ARG A 126 -13.19 -4.76 10.18
CA ARG A 126 -13.02 -6.22 10.26
C ARG A 126 -11.57 -6.65 10.03
N CYS A 127 -10.91 -6.09 9.03
CA CYS A 127 -9.49 -6.29 8.73
C CYS A 127 -8.60 -5.88 9.90
N ALA A 128 -8.90 -4.75 10.55
CA ALA A 128 -8.18 -4.30 11.73
C ALA A 128 -8.31 -5.28 12.90
N LEU A 129 -9.49 -5.89 13.11
CA LEU A 129 -9.72 -6.91 14.14
C LEU A 129 -9.02 -8.23 13.81
N GLU A 130 -9.13 -8.71 12.58
CA GLU A 130 -8.45 -9.92 12.11
C GLU A 130 -6.93 -9.80 12.24
N LEU A 131 -6.38 -8.60 12.01
CA LEU A 131 -4.96 -8.31 12.20
C LEU A 131 -4.51 -8.51 13.66
N ILE A 132 -5.33 -8.12 14.64
CA ILE A 132 -5.03 -8.34 16.06
C ILE A 132 -4.92 -9.84 16.35
N GLU A 133 -5.90 -10.62 15.91
CA GLU A 133 -5.91 -12.07 16.12
C GLU A 133 -4.73 -12.74 15.42
N TYR A 134 -4.41 -12.34 14.20
CA TYR A 134 -3.22 -12.82 13.49
C TYR A 134 -1.93 -12.54 14.26
N ILE A 135 -1.76 -11.32 14.79
CA ILE A 135 -0.55 -10.94 15.54
C ILE A 135 -0.46 -11.70 16.85
N LYS A 136 -1.56 -11.81 17.62
CA LYS A 136 -1.59 -12.56 18.88
C LYS A 136 -1.20 -14.02 18.67
N ASN A 137 -1.78 -14.66 17.65
CA ASN A 137 -1.55 -16.06 17.39
C ASN A 137 -0.13 -16.35 16.88
N LYS A 138 0.45 -15.44 16.09
CA LYS A 138 1.74 -15.68 15.44
C LYS A 138 2.94 -15.13 16.22
N TYR A 139 2.78 -14.00 16.90
CA TYR A 139 3.87 -13.25 17.54
C TYR A 139 3.64 -12.99 19.04
N GLY A 140 2.48 -13.35 19.60
CA GLY A 140 2.17 -13.10 21.00
C GLY A 140 1.85 -11.63 21.25
N ASN A 141 2.73 -10.92 21.97
CA ASN A 141 2.53 -9.51 22.35
C ASN A 141 3.73 -8.63 21.96
N PRO A 142 3.96 -8.41 20.65
CA PRO A 142 5.11 -7.64 20.18
C PRO A 142 4.95 -6.13 20.37
N LYS A 143 6.08 -5.43 20.35
CA LYS A 143 6.16 -4.00 20.04
C LYS A 143 6.01 -3.78 18.54
N ILE A 144 5.11 -2.88 18.15
CA ILE A 144 4.70 -2.72 16.75
C ILE A 144 5.10 -1.34 16.24
N ALA A 145 5.82 -1.31 15.12
CA ALA A 145 6.00 -0.12 14.30
C ALA A 145 4.93 -0.09 13.20
N LEU A 146 3.98 0.85 13.27
CA LEU A 146 3.01 1.10 12.21
C LEU A 146 3.53 2.20 11.27
N ILE A 147 3.67 1.90 9.99
CA ILE A 147 4.14 2.82 8.96
C ILE A 147 2.96 3.24 8.10
N GLY A 148 2.56 4.50 8.23
CA GLY A 148 1.39 5.10 7.57
C GLY A 148 0.13 5.08 8.45
N TYR A 149 -0.57 6.21 8.51
CA TYR A 149 -1.76 6.39 9.32
C TYR A 149 -2.99 5.67 8.76
N GLN A 150 -3.32 4.53 9.38
CA GLN A 150 -4.54 3.76 9.14
C GLN A 150 -5.39 3.74 10.42
N PRO A 151 -6.48 4.55 10.53
CA PRO A 151 -7.12 4.84 11.81
C PRO A 151 -7.72 3.62 12.51
N ALA A 152 -8.42 2.74 11.79
CA ALA A 152 -8.98 1.52 12.38
C ALA A 152 -7.88 0.56 12.86
N MET A 153 -6.80 0.41 12.10
CA MET A 153 -5.65 -0.39 12.51
C MET A 153 -4.97 0.21 13.73
N LEU A 154 -4.64 1.51 13.72
CA LEU A 154 -3.98 2.17 14.85
C LEU A 154 -4.82 2.05 16.13
N GLU A 155 -6.13 2.30 16.07
CA GLU A 155 -6.99 2.19 17.24
C GLU A 155 -6.98 0.78 17.83
N ASN A 156 -7.15 -0.25 16.98
CA ASN A 156 -7.19 -1.62 17.46
C ASN A 156 -5.81 -2.11 17.94
N LEU A 157 -4.74 -1.73 17.25
CA LEU A 157 -3.38 -2.07 17.65
C LEU A 157 -3.02 -1.40 18.99
N ALA A 158 -3.29 -0.10 19.14
CA ALA A 158 -2.98 0.64 20.36
C ALA A 158 -3.76 0.17 21.59
N LYS A 159 -4.95 -0.43 21.40
CA LYS A 159 -5.71 -1.08 22.49
C LYS A 159 -5.13 -2.42 22.94
N ASN A 160 -4.36 -3.10 22.09
CA ASN A 160 -3.94 -4.48 22.33
C ASN A 160 -2.41 -4.64 22.50
N PHE A 161 -1.61 -3.71 21.98
CA PHE A 161 -0.15 -3.81 21.90
C PHE A 161 0.51 -2.47 22.23
N THR A 162 1.83 -2.51 22.45
CA THR A 162 2.64 -1.28 22.49
C THR A 162 2.96 -0.87 21.05
N VAL A 163 2.46 0.30 20.63
CA VAL A 163 2.55 0.77 19.24
C VAL A 163 3.28 2.10 19.17
N ARG A 164 4.17 2.23 18.20
CA ARG A 164 4.65 3.52 17.68
C ARG A 164 4.22 3.64 16.23
N ILE A 165 3.88 4.85 15.81
CA ILE A 165 3.42 5.11 14.45
C ILE A 165 4.17 6.28 13.84
N VAL A 166 4.57 6.12 12.59
CA VAL A 166 5.11 7.21 11.75
C VAL A 166 4.17 7.47 10.58
N ASP A 167 4.04 8.74 10.21
CA ASP A 167 3.27 9.17 9.05
C ASP A 167 4.02 10.26 8.27
N LEU A 168 3.76 10.37 6.97
CA LEU A 168 4.36 11.40 6.13
C LEU A 168 3.50 12.68 6.06
N ALA A 169 2.21 12.60 6.41
CA ALA A 169 1.32 13.75 6.32
C ALA A 169 1.52 14.68 7.53
N SER A 170 1.95 15.91 7.24
CA SER A 170 2.22 16.95 8.25
C SER A 170 1.04 17.28 9.15
N ASP A 171 -0.19 17.03 8.70
CA ASP A 171 -1.37 17.23 9.53
C ASP A 171 -1.62 16.10 10.54
N ASN A 172 -0.97 14.95 10.41
CA ASN A 172 -1.01 13.90 11.42
C ASN A 172 0.15 14.03 12.42
N ILE A 173 1.32 14.41 11.93
CA ILE A 173 2.57 14.48 12.70
C ILE A 173 2.41 15.37 13.95
N GLY A 174 2.89 14.87 15.10
CA GLY A 174 2.85 15.56 16.39
C GLY A 174 1.50 15.52 17.09
N LYS A 175 0.47 14.87 16.51
CA LYS A 175 -0.83 14.67 17.15
C LYS A 175 -0.86 13.34 17.90
N VAL A 176 -1.59 13.32 19.00
CA VAL A 176 -1.94 12.08 19.70
C VAL A 176 -3.23 11.53 19.10
N LYS A 177 -3.19 10.27 18.66
CA LYS A 177 -4.31 9.50 18.10
C LYS A 177 -4.39 8.17 18.82
N TYR A 178 -5.54 7.87 19.43
CA TYR A 178 -5.74 6.62 20.19
C TYR A 178 -4.64 6.38 21.25
N ASN A 179 -4.24 7.44 21.96
CA ASN A 179 -3.16 7.45 22.95
C ASN A 179 -1.75 7.16 22.39
N THR A 180 -1.56 7.24 21.07
CA THR A 180 -0.27 7.10 20.41
C THR A 180 0.11 8.41 19.72
N MET A 181 1.33 8.90 19.95
CA MET A 181 1.87 10.04 19.23
C MET A 181 2.21 9.64 17.79
N VAL A 182 1.77 10.43 16.82
CA VAL A 182 2.20 10.24 15.42
C VAL A 182 3.56 10.92 15.21
N GLU A 183 4.58 10.10 14.98
CA GLU A 183 5.95 10.53 14.74
C GLU A 183 6.16 10.95 13.27
N ASP A 184 7.19 11.77 13.03
CA ASP A 184 7.51 12.30 11.72
C ASP A 184 8.26 11.28 10.86
N GLY A 185 7.57 10.71 9.86
CA GLY A 185 8.14 9.74 8.93
C GLY A 185 9.11 10.33 7.91
N ASN A 186 9.28 11.67 7.85
CA ASN A 186 10.29 12.31 7.00
C ASN A 186 11.69 12.30 7.66
N LYS A 187 11.79 11.89 8.92
CA LYS A 187 13.05 11.72 9.65
C LYS A 187 13.54 10.27 9.57
N SER A 188 14.75 10.03 10.05
CA SER A 188 15.25 8.65 10.19
C SER A 188 14.29 7.83 11.06
N THR A 189 14.03 6.61 10.61
CA THR A 189 13.21 5.62 11.34
C THR A 189 14.07 4.60 12.09
N ASP A 190 15.40 4.74 12.11
CA ASP A 190 16.31 3.74 12.70
C ASP A 190 16.01 3.42 14.16
N ASP A 191 15.71 4.45 14.97
CA ASP A 191 15.30 4.27 16.37
C ASP A 191 14.00 3.46 16.51
N LEU A 192 13.03 3.72 15.62
CA LEU A 192 11.77 2.98 15.59
C LEU A 192 12.00 1.51 15.20
N LEU A 193 12.81 1.28 14.17
CA LEU A 193 13.09 -0.07 13.65
C LEU A 193 13.89 -0.91 14.65
N ASN A 194 14.82 -0.30 15.38
CA ASN A 194 15.55 -0.97 16.46
C ASN A 194 14.69 -1.25 17.70
N TRP A 195 13.60 -0.49 17.88
CA TRP A 195 12.72 -0.62 19.04
C TRP A 195 11.63 -1.68 18.87
N CYS A 196 11.13 -1.90 17.64
CA CYS A 196 9.99 -2.77 17.37
C CYS A 196 10.40 -4.24 17.16
N ASP A 197 9.48 -5.16 17.45
CA ASP A 197 9.62 -6.58 17.12
C ASP A 197 9.03 -6.90 15.74
N ILE A 198 7.97 -6.18 15.34
CA ILE A 198 7.35 -6.29 14.01
C ILE A 198 7.01 -4.94 13.41
N ILE A 199 7.02 -4.89 12.08
CA ILE A 199 6.65 -3.73 11.27
C ILE A 199 5.35 -4.05 10.52
N ILE A 200 4.41 -3.12 10.57
CA ILE A 200 3.19 -3.13 9.77
C ILE A 200 3.24 -1.91 8.87
N ALA A 201 3.45 -2.11 7.57
CA ALA A 201 3.60 -1.02 6.61
C ALA A 201 2.47 -1.02 5.57
N THR A 202 1.93 0.16 5.27
CA THR A 202 0.98 0.34 4.17
C THR A 202 1.62 0.04 2.81
N GLY A 203 0.83 -0.49 1.87
CA GLY A 203 1.27 -0.74 0.50
C GLY A 203 1.68 0.53 -0.27
N SER A 204 1.25 1.72 0.17
CA SER A 204 1.69 2.98 -0.45
C SER A 204 3.19 3.25 -0.30
N THR A 205 3.87 2.61 0.66
CA THR A 205 5.34 2.63 0.78
C THR A 205 6.06 2.06 -0.45
N ILE A 206 5.42 1.14 -1.18
CA ILE A 206 5.93 0.60 -2.45
C ILE A 206 5.65 1.59 -3.60
N ALA A 207 4.52 2.31 -3.56
CA ALA A 207 4.17 3.26 -4.61
C ALA A 207 5.02 4.54 -4.55
N ASN A 208 5.33 5.04 -3.35
CA ASN A 208 6.12 6.26 -3.13
C ASN A 208 7.62 5.99 -2.89
N LYS A 209 8.06 4.73 -2.99
CA LYS A 209 9.45 4.31 -2.86
C LYS A 209 10.08 4.44 -1.47
N SER A 210 9.28 4.54 -0.42
CA SER A 210 9.77 4.57 0.97
C SER A 210 9.93 3.19 1.63
N ILE A 211 9.46 2.10 1.03
CA ILE A 211 9.51 0.75 1.63
C ILE A 211 10.93 0.31 2.03
N THR A 212 11.95 0.70 1.26
CA THR A 212 13.34 0.35 1.58
C THR A 212 13.92 1.06 2.79
N ASN A 213 13.25 2.12 3.28
CA ASN A 213 13.63 2.78 4.53
C ASN A 213 13.23 1.95 5.75
N VAL A 214 12.28 1.02 5.60
CA VAL A 214 11.75 0.18 6.70
C VAL A 214 12.06 -1.31 6.51
N LEU A 215 12.51 -1.74 5.33
CA LEU A 215 13.04 -3.08 5.12
C LEU A 215 14.43 -3.20 5.75
N VAL A 216 14.46 -3.56 7.03
CA VAL A 216 15.69 -4.00 7.70
C VAL A 216 16.04 -5.37 7.14
N ILE A 217 17.11 -5.46 6.35
CA ILE A 217 17.68 -6.76 6.01
C ILE A 217 18.56 -7.19 7.18
N SER A 218 18.06 -8.14 7.95
CA SER A 218 18.86 -9.03 8.77
C SER A 218 19.57 -10.05 7.89
#